data_AF-J4KPW9-F1
#
_entry.id   AF-J4KPW9-F1
#
_cell.length_a   1.000
_cell.length_b   1.000
_cell.length_c   1.000
_cell.angle_alpha   90.00
_cell.angle_beta   90.00
_cell.angle_gamma   90.00
#
_symmetry.space_group_name_H-M   'P 1'
#
loop_
_entity.id
_entity.type
_entity.pdbx_description
1 polymer ?
#
loop_
_entity_poly.entity_id
_entity_poly.type
_entity_poly.pdbx_seq_one_letter_code
_entity_poly.pdbx_strand_id
1 'polypeptide(L)'
;MEHIDYKMILVDALNIPGCCPATDRPILNPNIDEARLERLYDQAAKILLELSKMEFPLIGALEETKEGSWEVTRRPLSLDMNELVRTGTLPQNKLPAATFNSSSEYLQSLATLHVHHLAHQRNGAVESKVDCQRKYVARHLFQKLASEKRLLSGKYDKGPFKLWCDDLRQSNILLDANLQINGVIDWEFSYAAPNEFTFAPPWWLLLEQPEHWRQGLDDWSEKYEARLTTFLRAMADCEDAMIASGQLQEGGE
;
A
#
# COMPACT_ATOMS: atom_id res chain seq x y z
N MET A 1 -17.45 -6.56 17.57
CA MET A 1 -17.19 -6.78 16.14
C MET A 1 -18.55 -6.69 15.46
N GLU A 2 -18.79 -5.61 14.73
CA GLU A 2 -20.05 -5.42 14.00
C GLU A 2 -20.11 -6.38 12.80
N HIS A 3 -21.27 -6.94 12.53
CA HIS A 3 -21.45 -7.84 11.40
C HIS A 3 -21.71 -7.03 10.13
N ILE A 4 -20.89 -7.23 9.09
CA ILE A 4 -21.07 -6.63 7.78
C ILE A 4 -21.70 -7.69 6.87
N ASP A 5 -22.92 -7.44 6.35
CA ASP A 5 -23.56 -8.34 5.38
C ASP A 5 -22.93 -8.14 4.00
N TYR A 6 -21.97 -9.00 3.65
CA TYR A 6 -21.29 -9.01 2.35
C TYR A 6 -21.60 -10.30 1.59
N LYS A 7 -21.52 -10.23 0.26
CA LYS A 7 -21.71 -11.37 -0.66
C LYS A 7 -20.43 -11.86 -1.32
N MET A 8 -19.47 -10.96 -1.56
CA MET A 8 -18.18 -11.31 -2.13
C MET A 8 -17.12 -10.28 -1.74
N ILE A 9 -15.85 -10.61 -1.98
CA ILE A 9 -14.74 -9.67 -1.85
C ILE A 9 -14.39 -9.07 -3.22
N LEU A 10 -13.81 -7.87 -3.25
CA LEU A 10 -13.53 -7.15 -4.50
C LEU A 10 -12.62 -7.95 -5.44
N VAL A 11 -11.66 -8.70 -4.89
CA VAL A 11 -10.79 -9.57 -5.71
C VAL A 11 -11.63 -10.58 -6.52
N ASP A 12 -12.66 -11.20 -5.95
CA ASP A 12 -13.53 -12.15 -6.67
C ASP A 12 -14.34 -11.46 -7.77
N ALA A 13 -14.77 -10.22 -7.52
CA ALA A 13 -15.52 -9.43 -8.49
C ALA A 13 -14.67 -8.97 -9.69
N LEU A 14 -13.34 -8.88 -9.53
CA LEU A 14 -12.39 -8.45 -10.55
C LEU A 14 -11.68 -9.62 -11.26
N ASN A 15 -11.61 -10.78 -10.62
CA ASN A 15 -10.87 -11.93 -11.12
C ASN A 15 -11.58 -12.63 -12.29
N ILE A 16 -10.85 -13.52 -12.98
CA ILE A 16 -11.42 -14.39 -14.02
C ILE A 16 -12.45 -15.35 -13.37
N PRO A 17 -13.68 -15.44 -13.90
CA PRO A 17 -14.69 -16.35 -13.38
C PRO A 17 -14.22 -17.81 -13.39
N GLY A 18 -14.41 -18.52 -12.27
CA GLY A 18 -14.09 -19.94 -12.17
C GLY A 18 -12.61 -20.28 -11.93
N CYS A 19 -11.73 -19.28 -11.78
CA CYS A 19 -10.39 -19.51 -11.24
C CYS A 19 -10.49 -20.06 -9.82
N CYS A 20 -9.78 -21.16 -9.54
CA CYS A 20 -9.75 -21.76 -8.23
C CYS A 20 -8.72 -21.02 -7.36
N PRO A 21 -9.11 -20.35 -6.26
CA PRO A 21 -8.18 -19.60 -5.42
C PRO A 21 -7.07 -20.47 -4.80
N ALA A 22 -7.29 -21.79 -4.72
CA ALA A 22 -6.33 -22.74 -4.16
C ALA A 22 -5.19 -23.11 -5.12
N THR A 23 -5.36 -22.89 -6.44
CA THR A 23 -4.38 -23.30 -7.46
C THR A 23 -3.90 -22.15 -8.33
N ASP A 24 -4.73 -21.12 -8.51
CA ASP A 24 -4.44 -19.98 -9.37
C ASP A 24 -4.38 -18.70 -8.57
N ARG A 25 -3.33 -17.92 -8.82
CA ARG A 25 -3.23 -16.57 -8.27
C ARG A 25 -4.24 -15.66 -8.97
N PRO A 26 -4.90 -14.75 -8.25
CA PRO A 26 -5.89 -13.87 -8.84
C PRO A 26 -5.25 -12.93 -9.85
N ILE A 27 -5.90 -12.74 -10.98
CA ILE A 27 -5.49 -11.82 -12.04
C ILE A 27 -6.71 -11.04 -12.51
N LEU A 28 -6.54 -9.75 -12.78
CA LEU A 28 -7.62 -8.95 -13.33
C LEU A 28 -8.15 -9.60 -14.62
N ASN A 29 -9.45 -9.86 -14.67
CA ASN A 29 -10.07 -10.47 -15.85
C ASN A 29 -9.83 -9.57 -17.08
N PRO A 30 -9.12 -10.05 -18.11
CA PRO A 30 -8.82 -9.23 -19.29
C PRO A 30 -10.08 -8.85 -20.07
N ASN A 31 -11.17 -9.60 -19.91
CA ASN A 31 -12.46 -9.37 -20.54
C ASN A 31 -13.48 -8.75 -19.56
N ILE A 32 -13.02 -8.12 -18.47
CA ILE A 32 -13.93 -7.41 -17.57
C ILE A 32 -14.64 -6.30 -18.34
N ASP A 33 -15.95 -6.17 -18.11
CA ASP A 33 -16.71 -5.05 -18.64
C ASP A 33 -16.14 -3.73 -18.08
N GLU A 34 -15.79 -2.79 -18.96
CA GLU A 34 -15.13 -1.54 -18.54
C GLU A 34 -16.03 -0.70 -17.64
N ALA A 35 -17.34 -0.65 -17.88
CA ALA A 35 -18.26 0.10 -17.03
C ALA A 35 -18.38 -0.52 -15.63
N ARG A 36 -18.28 -1.86 -15.51
CA ARG A 36 -18.17 -2.55 -14.23
C ARG A 36 -16.86 -2.22 -13.52
N LEU A 37 -15.74 -2.23 -14.25
CA LEU A 37 -14.42 -1.91 -13.69
C LEU A 37 -14.38 -0.47 -13.16
N GLU A 38 -14.81 0.49 -13.97
CA GLU A 38 -14.88 1.91 -13.61
C GLU A 38 -15.74 2.13 -12.36
N ARG A 39 -16.91 1.49 -12.27
CA ARG A 39 -17.77 1.59 -11.07
C ARG A 39 -17.12 1.04 -9.80
N LEU A 40 -16.34 -0.03 -9.90
CA LEU A 40 -15.65 -0.60 -8.74
C LEU A 40 -14.45 0.28 -8.33
N TYR A 41 -13.74 0.84 -9.30
CA TYR A 41 -12.65 1.77 -9.07
C TYR A 41 -13.12 3.10 -8.48
N ASP A 42 -14.24 3.64 -8.93
CA ASP A 42 -14.88 4.83 -8.35
C ASP A 42 -15.16 4.64 -6.85
N GLN A 43 -15.74 3.50 -6.46
CA GLN A 43 -16.01 3.22 -5.05
C GLN A 43 -14.73 3.06 -4.22
N ALA A 44 -13.70 2.41 -4.77
CA ALA A 44 -12.41 2.29 -4.11
C ALA A 44 -11.68 3.64 -3.99
N ALA A 45 -11.79 4.49 -5.02
CA ALA A 45 -11.23 5.83 -5.04
C ALA A 45 -11.86 6.70 -3.95
N LYS A 46 -13.19 6.65 -3.76
CA LYS A 46 -13.88 7.32 -2.65
C LYS A 46 -13.29 6.95 -1.29
N ILE A 47 -13.03 5.66 -1.06
CA ILE A 47 -12.43 5.19 0.20
C ILE A 47 -11.03 5.76 0.37
N LEU A 48 -10.18 5.64 -0.65
CA LEU A 48 -8.81 6.16 -0.61
C LEU A 48 -8.78 7.67 -0.39
N LEU A 49 -9.70 8.40 -1.02
CA LEU A 49 -9.84 9.85 -0.88
C LEU A 49 -10.29 10.24 0.53
N GLU A 50 -11.23 9.51 1.14
CA GLU A 50 -11.61 9.74 2.55
C GLU A 50 -10.44 9.49 3.50
N LEU A 51 -9.69 8.40 3.31
CA LEU A 51 -8.51 8.09 4.13
C LEU A 51 -7.42 9.16 3.98
N SER A 52 -7.28 9.77 2.79
CA SER A 52 -6.28 10.80 2.50
C SER A 52 -6.44 12.09 3.32
N LYS A 53 -7.64 12.33 3.86
CA LYS A 53 -7.93 13.49 4.70
C LYS A 53 -7.35 13.37 6.11
N MET A 54 -7.00 12.16 6.53
CA MET A 54 -6.44 11.92 7.86
C MET A 54 -4.99 12.39 7.92
N GLU A 55 -4.69 13.30 8.84
CA GLU A 55 -3.37 13.88 9.01
C GLU A 55 -2.80 13.63 10.40
N PHE A 56 -1.52 13.31 10.45
CA PHE A 56 -0.82 12.99 11.68
C PHE A 56 0.47 13.82 11.80
N PRO A 57 0.88 14.15 13.04
CA PRO A 57 2.08 14.94 13.29
C PRO A 57 3.37 14.13 13.24
N LEU A 58 3.28 12.79 13.31
CA LEU A 58 4.41 11.86 13.33
C LEU A 58 4.13 10.65 12.44
N ILE A 59 5.19 9.98 11.99
CA ILE A 59 5.12 8.65 11.38
C ILE A 59 5.16 7.60 12.49
N GLY A 60 4.19 6.70 12.53
CA GLY A 60 4.05 5.73 13.63
C GLY A 60 2.70 5.03 13.68
N ALA A 61 2.57 4.06 14.58
CA ALA A 61 1.30 3.41 14.84
C ALA A 61 0.40 4.26 15.77
N LEU A 62 -0.90 4.18 15.52
CA LEU A 62 -1.92 4.88 16.29
C LEU A 62 -2.24 4.11 17.58
N GLU A 63 -2.41 4.83 18.68
CA GLU A 63 -2.85 4.31 19.99
C GLU A 63 -4.05 5.15 20.44
N GLU A 64 -5.11 4.47 20.89
CA GLU A 64 -6.27 5.13 21.48
C GLU A 64 -5.89 5.69 22.86
N THR A 65 -6.17 6.97 23.09
CA THR A 65 -5.93 7.64 24.36
C THR A 65 -7.03 7.29 25.36
N LYS A 66 -6.83 7.61 26.64
CA LYS A 66 -7.85 7.38 27.68
C LYS A 66 -9.10 8.24 27.46
N GLU A 67 -8.93 9.33 26.74
CA GLU A 67 -9.95 10.30 26.39
C GLU A 67 -10.73 9.90 25.11
N GLY A 68 -10.39 8.76 24.48
CA GLY A 68 -11.02 8.28 23.25
C GLY A 68 -10.57 9.01 21.98
N SER A 69 -9.46 9.76 22.05
CA SER A 69 -8.77 10.29 20.87
C SER A 69 -7.74 9.30 20.35
N TRP A 70 -7.18 9.54 19.16
CA TRP A 70 -6.14 8.70 18.59
C TRP A 70 -4.85 9.51 18.42
N GLU A 71 -3.74 8.96 18.90
CA GLU A 71 -2.43 9.61 18.83
C GLU A 71 -1.37 8.67 18.27
N VAL A 72 -0.35 9.24 17.61
CA VAL A 72 0.78 8.47 17.08
C VAL A 72 1.90 8.43 18.12
N THR A 73 1.96 7.33 18.87
CA THR A 73 2.86 7.20 20.05
C THR A 73 3.89 6.09 19.91
N ARG A 74 3.69 5.16 18.97
CA ARG A 74 4.53 3.96 18.79
C ARG A 74 5.19 3.93 17.41
N ARG A 75 6.23 3.10 17.28
CA ARG A 75 6.85 2.80 15.98
C ARG A 75 5.78 2.38 14.95
N PRO A 76 6.01 2.61 13.65
CA PRO A 76 5.20 2.00 12.60
C PRO A 76 5.16 0.48 12.76
N LEU A 77 3.99 -0.11 12.51
CA LEU A 77 3.80 -1.55 12.41
C LEU A 77 3.45 -1.91 10.96
N SER A 78 4.46 -1.86 10.10
CA SER A 78 4.30 -2.23 8.69
C SER A 78 4.25 -3.75 8.51
N LEU A 79 3.58 -4.19 7.44
CA LEU A 79 3.55 -5.60 7.04
C LEU A 79 4.98 -6.09 6.74
N ASP A 80 5.81 -5.26 6.09
CA ASP A 80 7.21 -5.58 5.84
C ASP A 80 7.99 -5.84 7.15
N MET A 81 7.85 -4.98 8.17
CA MET A 81 8.51 -5.20 9.46
C MET A 81 8.05 -6.49 10.14
N ASN A 82 6.78 -6.84 10.03
CA ASN A 82 6.25 -8.11 10.51
C ASN A 82 6.92 -9.29 9.77
N GLU A 83 6.97 -9.25 8.45
CA GLU A 83 7.57 -10.31 7.63
C GLU A 83 9.08 -10.46 7.86
N LEU A 84 9.80 -9.36 8.04
CA LEU A 84 11.23 -9.39 8.39
C LEU A 84 11.50 -10.21 9.66
N VAL A 85 10.62 -10.12 10.66
CA VAL A 85 10.74 -10.89 11.90
C VAL A 85 10.20 -12.31 11.72
N ARG A 86 9.00 -12.46 11.14
CA ARG A 86 8.28 -13.73 11.01
C ARG A 86 8.99 -14.72 10.10
N THR A 87 9.48 -14.26 8.95
CA THR A 87 10.04 -15.10 7.89
C THR A 87 11.48 -14.71 7.54
N GLY A 88 11.83 -13.42 7.65
CA GLY A 88 13.16 -12.88 7.32
C GLY A 88 14.27 -13.14 8.34
N THR A 89 13.97 -13.78 9.48
CA THR A 89 14.92 -14.08 10.58
C THR A 89 15.59 -12.87 11.22
N LEU A 90 15.09 -11.66 10.96
CA LEU A 90 15.59 -10.44 11.59
C LEU A 90 15.17 -10.42 13.07
N PRO A 91 16.11 -10.25 14.02
CA PRO A 91 15.75 -10.12 15.43
C PRO A 91 14.83 -8.92 15.67
N GLN A 92 13.76 -9.11 16.44
CA GLN A 92 12.77 -8.05 16.70
C GLN A 92 13.39 -6.77 17.30
N ASN A 93 14.45 -6.90 18.11
CA ASN A 93 15.16 -5.76 18.69
C ASN A 93 15.98 -4.93 17.68
N LYS A 94 16.03 -5.34 16.40
CA LYS A 94 16.59 -4.56 15.29
C LYS A 94 15.56 -3.69 14.60
N LEU A 95 14.26 -3.90 14.86
CA LEU A 95 13.22 -3.00 14.38
C LEU A 95 13.37 -1.61 15.05
N PRO A 96 12.92 -0.53 14.38
CA PRO A 96 12.87 0.79 14.99
C PRO A 96 12.08 0.77 16.28
N ALA A 97 12.45 1.58 17.27
CA ALA A 97 11.80 1.57 18.58
C ALA A 97 10.83 2.75 18.78
N ALA A 98 10.90 3.78 17.94
CA ALA A 98 10.20 5.04 18.11
C ALA A 98 9.43 5.45 16.85
N THR A 99 8.62 6.49 16.99
CA THR A 99 8.05 7.26 15.88
C THR A 99 9.13 8.02 15.12
N PHE A 100 8.79 8.54 13.94
CA PHE A 100 9.68 9.39 13.14
C PHE A 100 9.11 10.79 12.95
N ASN A 101 10.01 11.78 12.91
CA ASN A 101 9.63 13.19 12.73
C ASN A 101 9.77 13.65 11.28
N SER A 102 10.26 12.79 10.38
CA SER A 102 10.32 13.08 8.95
C SER A 102 10.31 11.85 8.06
N SER A 103 9.84 12.03 6.82
CA SER A 103 9.84 11.00 5.78
C SER A 103 11.26 10.51 5.48
N SER A 104 12.24 11.41 5.43
CA SER A 104 13.65 11.06 5.23
C SER A 104 14.19 10.15 6.33
N GLU A 105 13.85 10.42 7.60
CA GLU A 105 14.31 9.63 8.74
C GLU A 105 13.72 8.22 8.68
N TYR A 106 12.42 8.13 8.37
CA TYR A 106 11.73 6.86 8.18
C TYR A 106 12.35 6.03 7.04
N LEU A 107 12.55 6.64 5.86
CA LEU A 107 13.15 5.95 4.71
C LEU A 107 14.59 5.49 4.95
N GLN A 108 15.39 6.29 5.67
CA GLN A 108 16.73 5.89 6.07
C GLN A 108 16.70 4.68 7.02
N SER A 109 15.70 4.64 7.92
CA SER A 109 15.45 3.50 8.80
C SER A 109 15.09 2.24 8.00
N LEU A 110 14.16 2.34 7.04
CA LEU A 110 13.80 1.24 6.14
C LEU A 110 15.00 0.73 5.33
N ALA A 111 15.81 1.63 4.79
CA ALA A 111 17.00 1.24 4.03
C ALA A 111 18.02 0.49 4.91
N THR A 112 18.17 0.93 6.15
CA THR A 112 19.03 0.26 7.13
C THR A 112 18.49 -1.13 7.48
N LEU A 113 17.16 -1.27 7.66
CA LEU A 113 16.51 -2.56 7.87
C LEU A 113 16.75 -3.53 6.72
N HIS A 114 16.65 -3.09 5.46
CA HIS A 114 16.90 -3.97 4.31
C HIS A 114 18.35 -4.50 4.27
N VAL A 115 19.33 -3.69 4.66
CA VAL A 115 20.73 -4.12 4.78
C VAL A 115 20.90 -5.08 5.96
N HIS A 116 20.29 -4.80 7.10
CA HIS A 116 20.29 -5.71 8.24
C HIS A 116 19.65 -7.05 7.90
N HIS A 117 18.51 -7.05 7.21
CA HIS A 117 17.84 -8.27 6.77
C HIS A 117 18.78 -9.14 5.93
N LEU A 118 19.48 -8.57 4.94
CA LEU A 118 20.45 -9.30 4.12
C LEU A 118 21.54 -10.00 4.97
N ALA A 119 22.00 -9.34 6.04
CA ALA A 119 23.01 -9.90 6.93
C ALA A 119 22.46 -10.99 7.88
N HIS A 120 21.16 -10.96 8.19
CA HIS A 120 20.53 -11.91 9.12
C HIS A 120 19.86 -13.09 8.43
N GLN A 121 19.46 -12.95 7.16
CA GLN A 121 18.84 -14.01 6.38
C GLN A 121 19.88 -15.11 6.03
N ARG A 122 19.99 -16.12 6.89
CA ARG A 122 21.02 -17.18 6.77
C ARG A 122 20.72 -18.22 5.70
N ASN A 123 19.44 -18.52 5.47
CA ASN A 123 19.00 -19.60 4.58
C ASN A 123 18.18 -19.03 3.42
N GLY A 124 18.40 -19.55 2.21
CA GLY A 124 17.60 -19.19 1.03
C GLY A 124 17.69 -17.72 0.61
N ALA A 125 18.65 -16.95 1.13
CA ALA A 125 18.79 -15.53 0.83
C ALA A 125 19.17 -15.27 -0.64
N VAL A 126 19.94 -16.18 -1.24
CA VAL A 126 20.46 -16.06 -2.60
C VAL A 126 20.41 -17.38 -3.35
N GLU A 127 20.08 -17.33 -4.63
CA GLU A 127 20.00 -18.51 -5.51
C GLU A 127 21.28 -18.71 -6.33
N SER A 128 22.03 -17.63 -6.56
CA SER A 128 23.27 -17.64 -7.33
C SER A 128 24.17 -16.45 -6.96
N LYS A 129 25.41 -16.45 -7.47
CA LYS A 129 26.31 -15.30 -7.34
C LYS A 129 25.72 -14.03 -7.95
N VAL A 130 25.05 -14.16 -9.10
CA VAL A 130 24.43 -13.02 -9.80
C VAL A 130 23.26 -12.47 -9.00
N ASP A 131 22.41 -13.35 -8.46
CA ASP A 131 21.31 -12.97 -7.58
C ASP A 131 21.81 -12.26 -6.31
N CYS A 132 22.85 -12.81 -5.67
CA CYS A 132 23.51 -12.18 -4.52
C CYS A 132 24.01 -10.76 -4.84
N GLN A 133 24.73 -10.59 -5.96
CA GLN A 133 25.22 -9.29 -6.38
C GLN A 133 24.07 -8.30 -6.64
N ARG A 134 23.01 -8.73 -7.32
CA ARG A 134 21.82 -7.89 -7.58
C ARG A 134 21.14 -7.45 -6.28
N LYS A 135 20.87 -8.39 -5.36
CA LYS A 135 20.24 -8.12 -4.07
C LYS A 135 21.07 -7.19 -3.18
N TYR A 136 22.40 -7.37 -3.17
CA TYR A 136 23.33 -6.52 -2.44
C TYR A 136 23.36 -5.10 -3.02
N VAL A 137 23.55 -4.98 -4.34
CA VAL A 137 23.62 -3.68 -5.03
C VAL A 137 22.31 -2.91 -4.87
N ALA A 138 21.15 -3.56 -5.06
CA ALA A 138 19.85 -2.91 -4.92
C ALA A 138 19.66 -2.26 -3.54
N ARG A 139 20.00 -2.97 -2.46
CA ARG A 139 19.87 -2.46 -1.08
C ARG A 139 20.81 -1.29 -0.80
N HIS A 140 22.04 -1.34 -1.30
CA HIS A 140 23.01 -0.25 -1.10
C HIS A 140 22.68 0.97 -1.97
N LEU A 141 22.12 0.77 -3.17
CA LEU A 141 21.58 1.86 -3.98
C LEU A 141 20.38 2.52 -3.29
N PHE A 142 19.46 1.73 -2.74
CA PHE A 142 18.34 2.26 -1.96
C PHE A 142 18.82 3.05 -0.73
N GLN A 143 19.77 2.51 0.03
CA GLN A 143 20.38 3.20 1.17
C GLN A 143 21.07 4.50 0.76
N LYS A 144 21.81 4.50 -0.37
CA LYS A 144 22.43 5.70 -0.90
C LYS A 144 21.38 6.76 -1.25
N LEU A 145 20.34 6.40 -1.99
CA LEU A 145 19.25 7.32 -2.37
C LEU A 145 18.51 7.85 -1.14
N ALA A 146 18.29 7.02 -0.11
CA ALA A 146 17.71 7.46 1.15
C ALA A 146 18.60 8.49 1.85
N SER A 147 19.90 8.22 1.95
CA SER A 147 20.85 9.13 2.59
C SER A 147 21.02 10.46 1.84
N GLU A 148 20.86 10.43 0.51
CA GLU A 148 20.88 11.62 -0.34
C GLU A 148 19.53 12.34 -0.40
N LYS A 149 18.50 11.83 0.30
CA LYS A 149 17.12 12.33 0.27
C LYS A 149 16.53 12.43 -1.14
N ARG A 150 16.78 11.40 -1.98
CA ARG A 150 16.37 11.34 -3.40
C ARG A 150 15.21 10.39 -3.67
N LEU A 151 14.62 9.82 -2.64
CA LEU A 151 13.53 8.85 -2.77
C LEU A 151 12.15 9.53 -2.87
N LEU A 152 11.94 10.62 -2.14
CA LEU A 152 10.69 11.39 -2.12
C LEU A 152 10.97 12.86 -2.35
N SER A 153 9.91 13.62 -2.62
CA SER A 153 9.99 15.07 -2.67
C SER A 153 10.34 15.61 -1.29
N GLY A 154 11.20 16.63 -1.21
CA GLY A 154 11.47 17.30 0.07
C GLY A 154 10.29 18.14 0.59
N LYS A 155 9.22 18.31 -0.21
CA LYS A 155 8.09 19.21 0.06
C LYS A 155 7.37 18.84 1.35
N TYR A 156 7.16 17.54 1.58
CA TYR A 156 6.42 17.00 2.73
C TYR A 156 7.32 16.21 3.68
N ASP A 157 8.63 16.49 3.72
CA ASP A 157 9.56 15.76 4.59
C ASP A 157 9.13 15.84 6.07
N LYS A 158 8.59 17.00 6.50
CA LYS A 158 8.12 17.24 7.87
C LYS A 158 6.61 17.05 8.05
N GLY A 159 5.96 16.39 7.08
CA GLY A 159 4.52 16.17 7.06
C GLY A 159 3.72 17.20 6.25
N PRO A 160 2.38 17.16 6.33
CA PRO A 160 1.60 16.24 7.17
C PRO A 160 1.82 14.77 6.80
N PHE A 161 1.75 13.87 7.78
CA PHE A 161 1.79 12.42 7.53
C PHE A 161 0.38 11.89 7.34
N LYS A 162 0.20 10.86 6.52
CA LYS A 162 -1.11 10.35 6.09
C LYS A 162 -1.34 8.93 6.57
N LEU A 163 -2.60 8.51 6.69
CA LEU A 163 -2.93 7.12 7.00
C LEU A 163 -2.53 6.24 5.82
N TRP A 164 -1.83 5.16 6.12
CA TRP A 164 -1.44 4.14 5.16
C TRP A 164 -1.66 2.76 5.76
N CYS A 165 -2.03 1.79 4.93
CA CYS A 165 -2.12 0.38 5.30
C CYS A 165 -1.47 -0.44 4.18
N ASP A 166 -0.40 -1.17 4.52
CA ASP A 166 0.35 -1.96 3.53
C ASP A 166 -0.51 -3.06 2.90
N ASP A 167 -1.53 -3.55 3.61
CA ASP A 167 -2.44 -4.59 3.17
C ASP A 167 -3.81 -4.05 2.73
N LEU A 168 -3.95 -2.75 2.49
CA LEU A 168 -5.17 -2.22 1.86
C LEU A 168 -5.20 -2.65 0.39
N ARG A 169 -5.83 -3.79 0.11
CA ARG A 169 -5.98 -4.40 -1.22
C ARG A 169 -7.36 -5.03 -1.40
N GLN A 170 -7.66 -5.52 -2.60
CA GLN A 170 -9.01 -5.96 -2.97
C GLN A 170 -9.50 -7.21 -2.25
N SER A 171 -8.61 -8.02 -1.68
CA SER A 171 -9.02 -9.13 -0.81
C SER A 171 -9.69 -8.64 0.48
N ASN A 172 -9.41 -7.40 0.88
CA ASN A 172 -9.84 -6.82 2.15
C ASN A 172 -11.01 -5.83 1.96
N ILE A 173 -11.57 -5.76 0.75
CA ILE A 173 -12.72 -4.91 0.41
C ILE A 173 -13.94 -5.80 0.19
N LEU A 174 -15.00 -5.52 0.95
CA LEU A 174 -16.23 -6.31 0.98
C LEU A 174 -17.31 -5.67 0.08
N LEU A 175 -18.01 -6.50 -0.68
CA LEU A 175 -19.07 -6.09 -1.61
C LEU A 175 -20.42 -6.73 -1.24
N ASP A 176 -21.51 -5.98 -1.40
CA ASP A 176 -22.87 -6.48 -1.31
C ASP A 176 -23.32 -7.21 -2.61
N ALA A 177 -24.59 -7.63 -2.67
CA ALA A 177 -25.17 -8.32 -3.83
C ALA A 177 -25.22 -7.45 -5.11
N ASN A 178 -25.17 -6.12 -4.96
CA ASN A 178 -25.25 -5.13 -6.03
C ASN A 178 -23.88 -4.59 -6.44
N LEU A 179 -22.78 -5.22 -5.98
CA LEU A 179 -21.41 -4.76 -6.18
C LEU A 179 -21.14 -3.38 -5.57
N GLN A 180 -21.80 -3.06 -4.46
CA GLN A 180 -21.51 -1.88 -3.65
C GLN A 180 -20.54 -2.23 -2.52
N ILE A 181 -19.51 -1.42 -2.30
CA ILE A 181 -18.58 -1.59 -1.19
C ILE A 181 -19.32 -1.27 0.12
N ASN A 182 -19.35 -2.23 1.03
CA ASN A 182 -20.02 -2.10 2.33
C ASN A 182 -19.04 -2.15 3.52
N GLY A 183 -17.76 -2.41 3.26
CA GLY A 183 -16.75 -2.45 4.31
C GLY A 183 -15.34 -2.69 3.77
N VAL A 184 -14.37 -2.25 4.57
CA VAL A 184 -12.96 -2.58 4.41
C VAL A 184 -12.48 -3.16 5.72
N ILE A 185 -11.82 -4.31 5.65
CA ILE A 185 -11.34 -5.06 6.81
C ILE A 185 -9.81 -5.09 6.83
N ASP A 186 -9.27 -5.75 7.84
CA ASP A 186 -7.84 -6.07 7.94
C ASP A 186 -6.91 -4.83 8.02
N TRP A 187 -7.21 -3.96 8.99
CA TRP A 187 -6.45 -2.73 9.25
C TRP A 187 -5.21 -2.94 10.12
N GLU A 188 -4.78 -4.18 10.38
CA GLU A 188 -3.75 -4.51 11.38
C GLU A 188 -2.36 -3.93 11.07
N PHE A 189 -2.07 -3.65 9.79
CA PHE A 189 -0.83 -3.01 9.33
C PHE A 189 -1.02 -1.53 8.95
N SER A 190 -1.93 -0.85 9.64
CA SER A 190 -2.17 0.58 9.43
C SER A 190 -1.28 1.45 10.31
N TYR A 191 -0.71 2.50 9.73
CA TYR A 191 0.14 3.46 10.42
C TYR A 191 0.12 4.84 9.73
N ALA A 192 0.53 5.88 10.45
CA ALA A 192 0.83 7.17 9.85
C ALA A 192 2.16 7.08 9.08
N ALA A 193 2.16 7.43 7.80
CA ALA A 193 3.25 7.23 6.86
C ALA A 193 3.59 8.54 6.09
N PRO A 194 4.69 8.58 5.32
CA PRO A 194 5.00 9.70 4.43
C PRO A 194 3.83 10.09 3.55
N ASN A 195 3.61 11.39 3.34
CA ASN A 195 2.51 11.93 2.56
C ASN A 195 2.37 11.25 1.20
N GLU A 196 3.49 11.08 0.51
CA GLU A 196 3.57 10.50 -0.84
C GLU A 196 3.03 9.07 -0.95
N PHE A 197 2.94 8.30 0.15
CA PHE A 197 2.46 6.92 0.11
C PHE A 197 0.97 6.88 -0.23
N THR A 198 0.16 7.67 0.48
CA THR A 198 -1.30 7.71 0.27
C THR A 198 -1.70 8.21 -1.11
N PHE A 199 -0.87 9.04 -1.74
CA PHE A 199 -1.08 9.54 -3.11
C PHE A 199 -0.38 8.70 -4.18
N ALA A 200 0.27 7.60 -3.81
CA ALA A 200 0.80 6.65 -4.77
C ALA A 200 -0.35 5.86 -5.41
N PRO A 201 -0.26 5.55 -6.72
CA PRO A 201 -1.19 4.65 -7.37
C PRO A 201 -1.33 3.30 -6.64
N PRO A 202 -2.55 2.72 -6.53
CA PRO A 202 -2.73 1.43 -5.88
C PRO A 202 -1.95 0.33 -6.61
N TRP A 203 -0.96 -0.28 -5.96
CA TRP A 203 -0.12 -1.32 -6.55
C TRP A 203 -0.90 -2.56 -7.02
N TRP A 204 -2.12 -2.73 -6.49
CA TRP A 204 -2.91 -3.93 -6.66
C TRP A 204 -3.82 -3.94 -7.88
N LEU A 205 -3.88 -2.91 -8.73
CA LEU A 205 -4.86 -2.82 -9.85
C LEU A 205 -4.95 -4.06 -10.77
N LEU A 206 -3.91 -4.89 -10.87
CA LEU A 206 -3.90 -6.13 -11.65
C LEU A 206 -4.19 -7.42 -10.86
N LEU A 207 -4.48 -7.31 -9.56
CA LEU A 207 -4.64 -8.37 -8.54
C LEU A 207 -3.35 -9.15 -8.22
N GLU A 208 -2.44 -9.27 -9.19
CA GLU A 208 -1.15 -9.95 -9.07
C GLU A 208 0.02 -8.95 -9.03
N GLN A 209 1.01 -9.28 -8.21
CA GLN A 209 2.22 -8.48 -8.04
C GLN A 209 3.20 -8.66 -9.20
N PRO A 210 4.01 -7.64 -9.53
CA PRO A 210 4.96 -7.71 -10.64
C PRO A 210 5.98 -8.85 -10.51
N GLU A 211 6.40 -9.20 -9.28
CA GLU A 211 7.34 -10.29 -9.01
C GLU A 211 6.80 -11.68 -9.39
N HIS A 212 5.48 -11.79 -9.51
CA HIS A 212 4.76 -13.04 -9.75
C HIS A 212 4.09 -13.08 -11.13
N TRP A 213 4.23 -12.01 -11.92
CA TRP A 213 3.64 -11.90 -13.23
C TRP A 213 4.35 -12.80 -14.26
N ARG A 214 3.61 -13.77 -14.83
CA ARG A 214 4.19 -14.83 -15.69
C ARG A 214 4.81 -14.28 -16.98
N GLN A 215 4.28 -13.18 -17.50
CA GLN A 215 4.72 -12.55 -18.75
C GLN A 215 5.91 -11.59 -18.54
N GLY A 216 6.34 -11.38 -17.29
CA GLY A 216 7.45 -10.49 -16.94
C GLY A 216 7.04 -9.04 -16.69
N LEU A 217 7.99 -8.25 -16.18
CA LEU A 217 7.75 -6.89 -15.69
C LEU A 217 7.31 -5.92 -16.79
N ASP A 218 7.81 -6.07 -18.01
CA ASP A 218 7.45 -5.18 -19.13
C ASP A 218 5.96 -5.31 -19.48
N ASP A 219 5.45 -6.54 -19.57
CA ASP A 219 4.02 -6.82 -19.80
C ASP A 219 3.17 -6.34 -18.62
N TRP A 220 3.59 -6.62 -17.37
CA TRP A 220 2.90 -6.12 -16.18
C TRP A 220 2.77 -4.59 -16.21
N SER A 221 3.85 -3.88 -16.57
CA SER A 221 3.88 -2.42 -16.61
C SER A 221 2.91 -1.87 -17.65
N GLU A 222 2.89 -2.43 -18.86
CA GLU A 222 1.96 -2.04 -19.92
C GLU A 222 0.50 -2.24 -19.47
N LYS A 223 0.17 -3.39 -18.89
CA LYS A 223 -1.19 -3.67 -18.38
C LYS A 223 -1.55 -2.76 -17.22
N TYR A 224 -0.61 -2.50 -16.33
CA TYR A 224 -0.81 -1.65 -15.17
C TYR A 224 -1.09 -0.22 -15.60
N GLU A 225 -0.33 0.35 -16.55
CA GLU A 225 -0.54 1.71 -17.06
C GLU A 225 -1.94 1.90 -17.68
N ALA A 226 -2.43 0.92 -18.44
CA ALA A 226 -3.78 0.96 -18.99
C ALA A 226 -4.85 0.99 -17.89
N ARG A 227 -4.66 0.20 -16.82
CA ARG A 227 -5.61 0.15 -15.69
C ARG A 227 -5.46 1.35 -14.76
N LEU A 228 -4.26 1.90 -14.62
CA LEU A 228 -3.99 3.14 -13.92
C LEU A 228 -4.74 4.30 -14.57
N THR A 229 -4.73 4.40 -15.90
CA THR A 229 -5.49 5.43 -16.63
C THR A 229 -7.00 5.37 -16.31
N THR A 230 -7.53 4.16 -16.14
CA THR A 230 -8.94 3.96 -15.77
C THR A 230 -9.20 4.35 -14.31
N PHE A 231 -8.30 3.98 -13.40
CA PHE A 231 -8.39 4.36 -12.00
C PHE A 231 -8.27 5.87 -11.79
N LEU A 232 -7.35 6.54 -12.49
CA LEU A 232 -7.16 7.99 -12.38
C LEU A 232 -8.38 8.78 -12.86
N ARG A 233 -9.08 8.31 -13.91
CA ARG A 233 -10.36 8.90 -14.32
C ARG A 233 -11.40 8.80 -13.20
N ALA A 234 -11.55 7.62 -12.61
CA ALA A 234 -12.46 7.41 -11.49
C ALA A 234 -12.09 8.25 -10.25
N MET A 235 -10.79 8.41 -9.96
CA MET A 235 -10.33 9.29 -8.88
C MET A 235 -10.66 10.76 -9.15
N ALA A 236 -10.39 11.25 -10.36
CA ALA A 236 -10.71 12.63 -10.73
C ALA A 236 -12.22 12.92 -10.62
N ASP A 237 -13.07 12.00 -11.10
CA ASP A 237 -14.52 12.12 -10.98
C ASP A 237 -14.97 12.19 -9.50
N CYS A 238 -14.28 11.45 -8.60
CA CYS A 238 -14.53 11.50 -7.16
C CYS A 238 -14.11 12.83 -6.55
N GLU A 239 -12.91 13.32 -6.89
CA GLU A 239 -12.39 14.61 -6.43
C GLU A 239 -13.32 15.75 -6.87
N ASP A 240 -13.71 15.78 -8.14
CA ASP A 240 -14.63 16.78 -8.70
C ASP A 240 -15.99 16.79 -7.98
N ALA A 241 -16.56 15.61 -7.71
CA ALA A 241 -17.81 15.49 -6.96
C ALA A 241 -17.69 16.01 -5.51
N MET A 242 -16.54 15.79 -4.87
CA MET A 242 -16.28 16.25 -3.51
C MET A 242 -15.98 17.76 -3.44
N ILE A 243 -15.34 18.31 -4.47
CA ILE A 243 -15.17 19.76 -4.64
C ILE A 243 -16.54 20.42 -4.85
N ALA A 244 -17.35 19.88 -5.77
CA ALA A 244 -18.69 20.40 -6.06
C ALA A 244 -19.63 20.38 -4.85
N SER A 245 -19.46 19.41 -3.95
CA SER A 245 -20.21 19.32 -2.69
C SER A 245 -19.59 20.10 -1.53
N GLY A 246 -18.45 20.75 -1.72
CA GLY A 246 -17.73 21.54 -0.70
C GLY A 246 -17.03 20.70 0.37
N GLN A 247 -16.88 19.40 0.14
CA GLN A 247 -16.19 18.47 1.05
C GLN A 247 -14.67 18.44 0.84
N LEU A 248 -14.20 18.95 -0.30
CA LEU A 248 -12.78 19.10 -0.64
C LEU A 248 -12.55 20.53 -1.16
N GLN A 249 -11.39 21.10 -0.87
CA GLN A 249 -10.96 22.36 -1.46
C GLN A 249 -10.13 22.07 -2.71
N GLU A 250 -10.33 22.87 -3.75
CA GLU A 250 -9.47 22.85 -4.93
C GLU A 250 -8.03 23.20 -4.51
N GLY A 251 -7.08 22.32 -4.82
CA GLY A 251 -5.69 22.52 -4.43
C GLY A 251 -5.11 23.77 -5.07
N GLY A 252 -4.76 24.77 -4.27
CA GLY A 252 -3.94 25.90 -4.73
C GLY A 252 -2.54 25.42 -5.08
N GLU A 253 -2.07 25.81 -6.28
CA GLU A 253 -0.77 25.47 -6.89
C GLU A 253 0.43 25.44 -5.92
#